data_AF-A0A8T6RCB5-F1
#
_entry.id   AF-A0A8T6RCB5-F1
#
_cell.length_a   1.000
_cell.length_b   1.000
_cell.length_c   1.000
_cell.angle_alpha   90.00
_cell.angle_beta   90.00
_cell.angle_gamma   90.00
#
_symmetry.space_group_name_H-M   'P 1'
#
loop_
_entity.id
_entity.type
_entity.pdbx_description
1 polymer ?
#
loop_
_entity_poly.entity_id
_entity_poly.type
_entity_poly.pdbx_seq_one_letter_code
_entity_poly.pdbx_strand_id
1 'polypeptide(L)'
;MHEDNEEDRIPCEEILLDERRGKLLFNSGHILRHPILFLRILGPLLTAHHPYCTEYEGHVFTFRRRQWCIGCFFNTLSFFTVLGLLVFGWLAASFAMNRFSLFWGAVTLVTISFAMSSLNPTDNKSLKILSKLILGSSFAFMTWAIIIADGFEAYIEIKAAVILSLYLLLVFVMAIRRITQIEKVCKGCKHKMRWSRCPGFKIVLCPLVEQSFLVPEDLEKIHIE
;
A
#
# COMPACT_ATOMS: atom_id res chain seq x y z
N MET A 1 11.90 35.95 -14.63
CA MET A 1 12.69 34.76 -14.99
C MET A 1 13.95 34.84 -14.16
N HIS A 2 14.01 34.09 -13.07
CA HIS A 2 15.29 33.84 -12.40
C HIS A 2 15.98 32.76 -13.23
N GLU A 3 17.08 33.12 -13.90
CA GLU A 3 18.06 32.15 -14.35
C GLU A 3 18.73 31.61 -13.09
N ASP A 4 18.11 30.58 -12.50
CA ASP A 4 18.75 29.79 -11.46
C ASP A 4 19.96 29.10 -12.12
N ASN A 5 21.17 29.50 -11.73
CA ASN A 5 22.43 28.90 -12.18
C ASN A 5 22.35 27.37 -12.00
N GLU A 6 22.22 26.64 -13.11
CA GLU A 6 22.11 25.18 -13.13
C GLU A 6 23.45 24.50 -12.75
N GLU A 7 24.56 25.25 -12.76
CA GLU A 7 25.93 24.77 -12.51
C GLU A 7 26.24 24.42 -11.04
N ASP A 8 25.46 24.88 -10.05
CA ASP A 8 25.75 24.63 -8.62
C ASP A 8 24.89 23.51 -7.99
N ARG A 9 24.14 22.73 -8.79
CA ARG A 9 23.33 21.63 -8.22
C ARG A 9 24.20 20.44 -7.87
N ILE A 10 24.44 20.27 -6.57
CA ILE A 10 25.06 19.07 -6.00
C ILE A 10 24.28 17.83 -6.49
N PRO A 11 24.95 16.84 -7.10
CA PRO A 11 24.30 15.61 -7.54
C PRO A 11 23.53 14.94 -6.40
N CYS A 12 22.30 14.50 -6.66
CA CYS A 12 21.48 13.78 -5.68
C CYS A 12 22.26 12.66 -4.96
N GLU A 13 23.09 11.93 -5.71
CA GLU A 13 23.84 10.80 -5.16
C GLU A 13 24.84 11.22 -4.10
N GLU A 14 25.49 12.36 -4.28
CA GLU A 14 26.39 12.93 -3.26
C GLU A 14 25.61 13.25 -2.00
N ILE A 15 24.44 13.89 -2.14
CA ILE A 15 23.56 14.18 -1.00
C ILE A 15 23.07 12.89 -0.34
N LEU A 16 22.64 11.86 -1.06
CA LEU A 16 22.06 10.65 -0.44
C LEU A 16 23.11 9.73 0.19
N LEU A 17 24.31 9.70 -0.40
CA LEU A 17 25.40 8.80 0.01
C LEU A 17 26.33 9.43 1.05
N ASP A 18 26.32 10.74 1.23
CA ASP A 18 27.09 11.41 2.27
C ASP A 18 26.77 10.80 3.65
N GLU A 19 27.82 10.44 4.39
CA GLU A 19 27.71 9.91 5.74
C GLU A 19 27.51 11.01 6.79
N ARG A 20 27.82 12.26 6.44
CA ARG A 20 27.78 13.42 7.34
C ARG A 20 26.45 14.17 7.33
N ARG A 21 25.68 14.09 6.23
CA ARG A 21 24.39 14.76 5.99
C ARG A 21 23.28 14.69 7.07
N GLY A 22 23.46 13.92 8.13
CA GLY A 22 22.43 13.70 9.15
C GLY A 22 21.15 13.04 8.61
N LYS A 23 20.00 13.44 9.17
CA LYS A 23 18.68 12.94 8.73
C LYS A 23 18.21 13.68 7.48
N LEU A 24 17.38 13.00 6.68
CA LEU A 24 16.62 13.65 5.61
C LEU A 24 15.30 14.10 6.19
N LEU A 25 15.01 15.39 6.06
CA LEU A 25 13.79 16.02 6.55
C LEU A 25 12.92 16.42 5.36
N PHE A 26 11.61 16.34 5.55
CA PHE A 26 10.65 16.75 4.55
C PHE A 26 10.39 18.24 4.68
N ASN A 27 10.55 18.98 3.57
CA ASN A 27 10.20 20.39 3.52
C ASN A 27 8.67 20.55 3.46
N SER A 28 8.05 20.57 4.64
CA SER A 28 6.59 20.62 4.79
C SER A 28 5.97 21.85 4.10
N GLY A 29 6.66 22.99 4.15
CA GLY A 29 6.21 24.22 3.47
C GLY A 29 6.15 24.06 1.96
N HIS A 30 7.17 23.44 1.36
CA HIS A 30 7.19 23.16 -0.08
C HIS A 30 6.15 22.11 -0.49
N ILE A 31 5.96 21.06 0.33
CA ILE A 31 4.94 20.03 0.11
C ILE A 31 3.54 20.66 0.09
N LEU A 32 3.24 21.57 1.02
CA LEU A 32 1.94 22.24 1.08
C LEU A 32 1.69 23.17 -0.12
N ARG A 33 2.74 23.80 -0.67
CA ARG A 33 2.64 24.64 -1.88
C ARG A 33 2.51 23.82 -3.17
N HIS A 34 3.12 22.63 -3.22
CA HIS A 34 3.16 21.77 -4.42
C HIS A 34 2.70 20.32 -4.17
N PRO A 35 1.48 20.10 -3.63
CA PRO A 35 1.06 18.77 -3.19
C PRO A 35 0.89 17.77 -4.35
N ILE A 36 0.42 18.23 -5.51
CA ILE A 36 0.22 17.38 -6.69
C ILE A 36 1.57 16.86 -7.22
N LEU A 37 2.59 17.72 -7.24
CA LEU A 37 3.92 17.36 -7.70
C LEU A 37 4.56 16.35 -6.72
N PHE A 38 4.45 16.61 -5.42
CA PHE A 38 4.91 15.70 -4.37
C PHE A 38 4.27 14.30 -4.49
N LEU A 39 2.94 14.24 -4.63
CA LEU A 39 2.21 12.98 -4.80
C LEU A 39 2.58 12.26 -6.10
N ARG A 40 2.85 13.00 -7.19
CA ARG A 40 3.29 12.41 -8.45
C ARG A 40 4.66 11.73 -8.31
N ILE A 41 5.58 12.35 -7.59
CA ILE A 41 6.92 11.80 -7.32
C ILE A 41 6.84 10.59 -6.39
N LEU A 42 6.02 10.67 -5.32
CA LEU A 42 5.79 9.57 -4.39
C LEU A 42 4.94 8.43 -4.98
N GLY A 43 4.28 8.63 -6.11
CA GLY A 43 3.36 7.68 -6.73
C GLY A 43 3.86 6.22 -6.75
N PRO A 44 5.09 5.94 -7.21
CA PRO A 44 5.64 4.58 -7.20
C PRO A 44 5.75 3.97 -5.81
N LEU A 45 6.08 4.78 -4.79
CA LEU A 45 6.19 4.33 -3.40
C LEU A 45 4.81 4.05 -2.78
N LEU A 46 3.80 4.85 -3.15
CA LEU A 46 2.42 4.66 -2.69
C LEU A 46 1.80 3.37 -3.26
N THR A 47 2.11 3.03 -4.51
CA THR A 47 1.57 1.83 -5.16
C THR A 47 2.41 0.58 -4.90
N ALA A 48 3.71 0.73 -4.70
CA ALA A 48 4.65 -0.33 -4.37
C ALA A 48 5.63 0.17 -3.29
N HIS A 49 5.52 -0.38 -2.07
CA HIS A 49 6.34 0.07 -0.94
C HIS A 49 7.85 -0.10 -1.13
N HIS A 50 8.28 -1.02 -1.99
CA HIS A 50 9.67 -1.19 -2.42
C HIS A 50 9.72 -1.17 -3.96
N PRO A 51 9.61 0.03 -4.58
CA PRO A 51 9.62 0.13 -6.02
C PRO A 51 11.04 -0.19 -6.53
N TYR A 52 11.13 -0.87 -7.67
CA TYR A 52 12.40 -1.17 -8.36
C TYR A 52 13.49 -1.91 -7.53
N CYS A 53 13.12 -2.57 -6.42
CA CYS A 53 14.05 -3.37 -5.64
C CYS A 53 14.03 -4.83 -6.11
N THR A 54 15.20 -5.38 -6.47
CA THR A 54 15.37 -6.76 -6.97
C THR A 54 14.82 -7.81 -6.01
N GLU A 55 15.00 -7.60 -4.70
CA GLU A 55 14.49 -8.48 -3.63
C GLU A 55 12.95 -8.56 -3.59
N TYR A 56 12.26 -7.56 -4.15
CA TYR A 56 10.79 -7.46 -4.13
C TYR A 56 10.14 -7.54 -5.51
N GLU A 57 10.89 -7.85 -6.57
CA GLU A 57 10.33 -7.99 -7.93
C GLU A 57 9.20 -9.03 -8.01
N GLY A 58 9.27 -10.08 -7.18
CA GLY A 58 8.22 -11.10 -7.07
C GLY A 58 6.92 -10.62 -6.40
N HIS A 59 6.89 -9.43 -5.81
CA HIS A 59 5.76 -8.87 -5.06
C HIS A 59 5.05 -7.71 -5.78
N VAL A 60 5.59 -7.28 -6.93
CA VAL A 60 5.04 -6.20 -7.74
C VAL A 60 4.54 -6.74 -9.08
N PHE A 61 3.50 -6.10 -9.59
CA PHE A 61 2.98 -6.32 -10.93
C PHE A 61 3.00 -4.98 -11.69
N THR A 62 3.48 -4.99 -12.92
CA THR A 62 3.58 -3.79 -13.75
C THR A 62 2.36 -3.67 -14.66
N PHE A 63 1.61 -2.56 -14.53
CA PHE A 63 0.50 -2.23 -15.42
C PHE A 63 0.65 -0.80 -15.93
N ARG A 64 0.66 -0.61 -17.27
CA ARG A 64 0.81 0.69 -17.95
C ARG A 64 1.93 1.57 -17.37
N ARG A 65 3.13 0.99 -17.22
CA ARG A 65 4.35 1.63 -16.66
C ARG A 65 4.29 2.00 -15.17
N ARG A 66 3.23 1.61 -14.44
CA ARG A 66 3.16 1.75 -12.98
C ARG A 66 3.35 0.39 -12.30
N GLN A 67 4.08 0.37 -11.20
CA GLN A 67 4.26 -0.82 -10.36
C GLN A 67 3.17 -0.84 -9.28
N TRP A 68 2.47 -1.95 -9.16
CA TRP A 68 1.43 -2.17 -8.18
C TRP A 68 1.82 -3.31 -7.26
N CYS A 69 1.62 -3.14 -5.96
CA CYS A 69 1.69 -4.24 -5.01
C CYS A 69 0.63 -5.28 -5.36
N ILE A 70 1.05 -6.51 -5.66
CA ILE A 70 0.14 -7.64 -5.94
C ILE A 70 -0.90 -7.78 -4.83
N GLY A 71 -0.46 -7.63 -3.58
CA GLY A 71 -1.33 -7.68 -2.40
C GLY A 71 -2.47 -6.68 -2.45
N CYS A 72 -2.14 -5.38 -2.56
CA CYS A 72 -3.15 -4.32 -2.54
C CYS A 72 -4.04 -4.37 -3.78
N PHE A 73 -3.45 -4.54 -4.96
CA PHE A 73 -4.19 -4.51 -6.22
C PHE A 73 -5.25 -5.62 -6.30
N PHE A 74 -4.86 -6.88 -6.10
CA PHE A 74 -5.80 -8.00 -6.23
C PHE A 74 -6.81 -8.07 -5.08
N ASN A 75 -6.44 -7.64 -3.87
CA ASN A 75 -7.39 -7.55 -2.75
C ASN A 75 -8.47 -6.49 -3.02
N THR A 76 -8.06 -5.30 -3.47
CA THR A 76 -9.00 -4.22 -3.83
C THR A 76 -9.87 -4.59 -5.03
N LEU A 77 -9.28 -5.17 -6.08
CA LEU A 77 -9.99 -5.59 -7.28
C LEU A 77 -11.06 -6.64 -6.95
N SER A 78 -10.70 -7.71 -6.22
CA SER A 78 -11.66 -8.75 -5.84
C SER A 78 -12.77 -8.24 -4.94
N PHE A 79 -12.46 -7.40 -3.95
CA PHE A 79 -13.45 -6.80 -3.08
C PHE A 79 -14.52 -6.05 -3.88
N PHE A 80 -14.13 -5.08 -4.72
CA PHE A 80 -15.09 -4.28 -5.48
C PHE A 80 -15.85 -5.09 -6.53
N THR A 81 -15.19 -6.08 -7.15
CA THR A 81 -15.84 -6.95 -8.14
C THR A 81 -16.92 -7.79 -7.49
N VAL A 82 -16.61 -8.48 -6.38
CA VAL A 82 -17.58 -9.33 -5.68
C VAL A 82 -18.68 -8.51 -5.02
N LEU A 83 -18.35 -7.35 -4.44
CA LEU A 83 -19.36 -6.45 -3.88
C LEU A 83 -20.33 -5.96 -4.97
N GLY A 84 -19.83 -5.58 -6.15
CA GLY A 84 -20.68 -5.20 -7.29
C GLY A 84 -21.59 -6.34 -7.74
N LEU A 85 -21.07 -7.57 -7.82
CA LEU A 85 -21.87 -8.76 -8.14
C LEU A 85 -22.94 -9.05 -7.08
N LEU A 86 -22.63 -8.84 -5.79
CA LEU A 86 -23.57 -9.00 -4.70
C LEU A 86 -24.68 -7.95 -4.75
N VAL A 87 -24.34 -6.68 -4.99
CA VAL A 87 -25.33 -5.61 -5.19
C VAL A 87 -26.26 -5.95 -6.34
N PHE A 88 -25.70 -6.32 -7.51
CA PHE A 88 -26.49 -6.67 -8.68
C PHE A 88 -27.37 -7.91 -8.45
N GLY A 89 -26.80 -8.96 -7.85
CA GLY A 89 -27.53 -10.18 -7.52
C GLY A 89 -28.66 -9.94 -6.53
N TRP A 90 -28.47 -9.04 -5.55
CA TRP A 90 -29.51 -8.67 -4.60
C TRP A 90 -30.65 -7.89 -5.27
N LEU A 91 -30.33 -6.96 -6.19
CA LEU A 91 -31.33 -6.25 -6.98
C LEU A 91 -32.15 -7.18 -7.88
N ALA A 92 -31.51 -8.23 -8.41
CA ALA A 92 -32.18 -9.21 -9.27
C ALA A 92 -33.00 -10.25 -8.48
N ALA A 93 -32.49 -10.74 -7.35
CA ALA A 93 -33.10 -11.82 -6.58
C ALA A 93 -32.73 -11.76 -5.09
N SER A 94 -33.28 -10.78 -4.37
CA SER A 94 -32.98 -10.54 -2.95
C SER A 94 -33.25 -11.75 -2.04
N PHE A 95 -34.28 -12.55 -2.34
CA PHE A 95 -34.67 -13.72 -1.55
C PHE A 95 -33.63 -14.87 -1.60
N ALA A 96 -32.77 -14.90 -2.62
CA ALA A 96 -31.76 -15.94 -2.77
C ALA A 96 -30.53 -15.73 -1.85
N MET A 97 -30.40 -14.55 -1.23
CA MET A 97 -29.24 -14.20 -0.42
C MET A 97 -29.47 -14.48 1.07
N ASN A 98 -29.01 -15.66 1.52
CA ASN A 98 -29.04 -16.00 2.93
C ASN A 98 -27.88 -15.32 3.70
N ARG A 99 -28.22 -14.36 4.57
CA ARG A 99 -27.26 -13.63 5.43
C ARG A 99 -26.31 -14.55 6.21
N PHE A 100 -26.85 -15.58 6.83
CA PHE A 100 -26.08 -16.50 7.68
C PHE A 100 -25.02 -17.24 6.87
N SER A 101 -25.40 -17.77 5.71
CA SER A 101 -24.48 -18.46 4.80
C SER A 101 -23.40 -17.52 4.25
N LEU A 102 -23.76 -16.28 3.91
CA LEU A 102 -22.81 -15.27 3.42
C LEU A 102 -21.76 -14.93 4.50
N PHE A 103 -22.19 -14.69 5.74
CA PHE A 103 -21.29 -14.33 6.82
C PHE A 103 -20.34 -15.47 7.20
N TRP A 104 -20.86 -16.68 7.46
CA TRP A 104 -20.02 -17.81 7.85
C TRP A 104 -19.17 -18.36 6.69
N GLY A 105 -19.69 -18.28 5.46
CA GLY A 105 -18.90 -18.53 4.25
C GLY A 105 -17.73 -17.56 4.14
N ALA A 106 -17.96 -16.26 4.39
CA ALA A 106 -16.90 -15.27 4.41
C ALA A 106 -15.84 -15.56 5.48
N VAL A 107 -16.24 -15.86 6.72
CA VAL A 107 -15.32 -16.22 7.81
C VAL A 107 -14.46 -17.44 7.41
N THR A 108 -15.07 -18.46 6.80
CA THR A 108 -14.37 -19.64 6.31
C THR A 108 -13.36 -19.30 5.19
N LEU A 109 -13.73 -18.41 4.26
CA LEU A 109 -12.80 -17.98 3.21
C LEU A 109 -11.64 -17.13 3.76
N VAL A 110 -11.89 -16.30 4.78
CA VAL A 110 -10.83 -15.56 5.49
C VAL A 110 -9.84 -16.55 6.12
N THR A 111 -10.32 -17.56 6.85
CA THR A 111 -9.44 -18.55 7.49
C THR A 111 -8.65 -19.36 6.47
N ILE A 112 -9.27 -19.78 5.35
CA ILE A 112 -8.58 -20.43 4.23
C ILE A 112 -7.49 -19.52 3.65
N SER A 113 -7.79 -18.23 3.39
CA SER A 113 -6.79 -17.29 2.87
C SER A 113 -5.61 -17.11 3.83
N PHE A 114 -5.86 -17.01 5.13
CA PHE A 114 -4.80 -16.94 6.14
C PHE A 114 -3.99 -18.22 6.23
N ALA A 115 -4.62 -19.39 6.10
CA ALA A 115 -3.93 -20.68 6.05
C ALA A 115 -3.02 -20.74 4.81
N MET A 116 -3.53 -20.43 3.62
CA MET A 116 -2.76 -20.34 2.38
C MET A 116 -1.58 -19.38 2.50
N SER A 117 -1.77 -18.21 3.12
CA SER A 117 -0.71 -17.24 3.33
C SER A 117 0.32 -17.68 4.37
N SER A 118 -0.02 -18.60 5.27
CA SER A 118 0.87 -19.10 6.33
C SER A 118 1.70 -20.30 5.88
N LEU A 119 1.22 -21.07 4.90
CA LEU A 119 1.96 -22.17 4.26
C LEU A 119 3.17 -21.71 3.42
N ASN A 120 3.48 -20.41 3.46
CA ASN A 120 4.67 -19.81 2.87
C ASN A 120 4.93 -20.24 1.42
N PRO A 121 3.96 -20.05 0.48
CA PRO A 121 4.18 -20.32 -0.93
C PRO A 121 5.13 -19.25 -1.49
N THR A 122 6.41 -19.33 -1.15
CA THR A 122 7.42 -18.33 -1.48
C THR A 122 7.60 -18.22 -3.00
N ASP A 123 7.37 -19.30 -3.73
CA ASP A 123 7.72 -19.36 -5.16
C ASP A 123 6.51 -19.24 -6.10
N ASN A 124 5.31 -19.65 -5.66
CA ASN A 124 4.15 -19.66 -6.56
C ASN A 124 3.37 -18.33 -6.52
N LYS A 125 3.65 -17.45 -7.50
CA LYS A 125 2.93 -16.17 -7.69
C LYS A 125 1.41 -16.35 -7.79
N SER A 126 0.94 -17.42 -8.44
CA SER A 126 -0.50 -17.68 -8.62
C SER A 126 -1.19 -17.96 -7.28
N LEU A 127 -0.56 -18.72 -6.38
CA LEU A 127 -1.12 -18.96 -5.04
C LEU A 127 -1.18 -17.68 -4.21
N LYS A 128 -0.17 -16.80 -4.34
CA LYS A 128 -0.21 -15.48 -3.69
C LYS A 128 -1.39 -14.67 -4.21
N ILE A 129 -1.57 -14.56 -5.53
CA ILE A 129 -2.70 -13.85 -6.14
C ILE A 129 -4.03 -14.45 -5.67
N LEU A 130 -4.18 -15.77 -5.74
CA LEU A 130 -5.40 -16.48 -5.33
C LEU A 130 -5.74 -16.21 -3.87
N SER A 131 -4.76 -16.24 -2.96
CA SER A 131 -4.99 -15.92 -1.54
C SER A 131 -5.54 -14.50 -1.34
N LYS A 132 -5.09 -13.52 -2.15
CA LYS A 132 -5.56 -12.13 -2.08
C LYS A 132 -6.93 -11.95 -2.69
N LEU A 133 -7.23 -12.66 -3.77
CA LEU A 133 -8.57 -12.68 -4.37
C LEU A 133 -9.60 -13.29 -3.40
N ILE A 134 -9.24 -14.38 -2.72
CA ILE A 134 -10.10 -15.01 -1.70
C ILE A 134 -10.31 -14.04 -0.54
N LEU A 135 -9.25 -13.37 -0.07
CA LEU A 135 -9.35 -12.42 1.03
C LEU A 135 -10.28 -11.24 0.71
N GLY A 136 -10.10 -10.60 -0.44
CA GLY A 136 -10.94 -9.46 -0.82
C GLY A 136 -12.40 -9.85 -1.06
N SER A 137 -12.62 -10.98 -1.74
CA SER A 137 -13.97 -11.56 -1.93
C SER A 137 -14.64 -11.88 -0.60
N SER A 138 -13.92 -12.51 0.33
CA SER A 138 -14.44 -12.85 1.66
C SER A 138 -14.85 -11.61 2.44
N PHE A 139 -14.04 -10.53 2.38
CA PHE A 139 -14.38 -9.28 3.04
C PHE A 139 -15.60 -8.61 2.40
N ALA A 140 -15.79 -8.73 1.08
CA ALA A 140 -16.99 -8.26 0.39
C ALA A 140 -18.25 -9.01 0.84
N PHE A 141 -18.20 -10.35 0.93
CA PHE A 141 -19.31 -11.16 1.45
C PHE A 141 -19.67 -10.79 2.89
N MET A 142 -18.68 -10.62 3.76
CA MET A 142 -18.88 -10.21 5.15
C MET A 142 -19.50 -8.82 5.24
N THR A 143 -18.96 -7.86 4.46
CA THR A 143 -19.49 -6.49 4.36
C THR A 143 -20.94 -6.49 3.92
N TRP A 144 -21.26 -7.24 2.87
CA TRP A 144 -22.63 -7.35 2.36
C TRP A 144 -23.58 -7.98 3.37
N ALA A 145 -23.16 -9.06 4.05
CA ALA A 145 -23.95 -9.72 5.09
C ALA A 145 -24.29 -8.78 6.25
N ILE A 146 -23.38 -7.87 6.62
CA ILE A 146 -23.60 -6.83 7.64
C ILE A 146 -24.57 -5.75 7.12
N ILE A 147 -24.41 -5.30 5.88
CA ILE A 147 -25.27 -4.27 5.27
C ILE A 147 -26.74 -4.72 5.25
N ILE A 148 -27.00 -5.95 4.82
CA ILE A 148 -28.38 -6.47 4.70
C ILE A 148 -28.97 -6.93 6.04
N ALA A 149 -28.19 -6.91 7.12
CA ALA A 149 -28.67 -7.32 8.43
C ALA A 149 -29.82 -6.42 8.90
N ASP A 150 -30.97 -7.03 9.20
CA ASP A 150 -32.17 -6.38 9.73
C ASP A 150 -32.69 -5.25 8.81
N GLY A 151 -32.47 -5.38 7.50
CA GLY A 151 -32.87 -4.42 6.47
C GLY A 151 -31.79 -3.37 6.17
N PHE A 152 -31.74 -2.83 4.95
CA PHE A 152 -30.63 -2.00 4.48
C PHE A 152 -30.42 -0.71 5.30
N GLU A 153 -31.50 0.01 5.62
CA GLU A 153 -31.45 1.34 6.25
C GLU A 153 -31.28 1.30 7.77
N ALA A 154 -31.63 0.17 8.41
CA ALA A 154 -31.56 0.05 9.86
C ALA A 154 -30.10 0.13 10.35
N TYR A 155 -29.85 1.00 11.33
CA TYR A 155 -28.58 1.11 12.05
C TYR A 155 -27.35 1.31 11.16
N ILE A 156 -27.46 2.13 10.11
CA ILE A 156 -26.38 2.32 9.13
C ILE A 156 -25.06 2.76 9.78
N GLU A 157 -25.11 3.59 10.82
CA GLU A 157 -23.93 4.04 11.58
C GLU A 157 -23.22 2.87 12.29
N ILE A 158 -24.00 2.00 12.95
CA ILE A 158 -23.47 0.82 13.64
C ILE A 158 -22.87 -0.15 12.63
N LYS A 159 -23.56 -0.39 11.51
CA LYS A 159 -23.06 -1.24 10.42
C LYS A 159 -21.75 -0.71 9.85
N ALA A 160 -21.69 0.59 9.56
CA ALA A 160 -20.48 1.24 9.07
C ALA A 160 -19.33 1.12 10.09
N ALA A 161 -19.60 1.35 11.38
CA ALA A 161 -18.63 1.20 12.45
C ALA A 161 -18.11 -0.25 12.56
N VAL A 162 -18.98 -1.25 12.46
CA VAL A 162 -18.60 -2.68 12.48
C VAL A 162 -17.75 -3.03 11.26
N ILE A 163 -18.16 -2.63 10.05
CA ILE A 163 -17.39 -2.87 8.81
C ILE A 163 -16.00 -2.22 8.90
N LEU A 164 -15.94 -0.95 9.35
CA LEU A 164 -14.70 -0.23 9.51
C LEU A 164 -13.80 -0.89 10.56
N SER A 165 -14.36 -1.33 11.68
CA SER A 165 -13.59 -2.02 12.74
C SER A 165 -13.00 -3.34 12.24
N LEU A 166 -13.79 -4.15 11.51
CA LEU A 166 -13.32 -5.39 10.89
C LEU A 166 -12.25 -5.13 9.83
N TYR A 167 -12.42 -4.07 9.02
CA TYR A 167 -11.42 -3.65 8.04
C TYR A 167 -10.10 -3.27 8.71
N LEU A 168 -10.14 -2.42 9.74
CA LEU A 168 -8.96 -1.96 10.47
C LEU A 168 -8.25 -3.12 11.15
N LEU A 169 -9.00 -4.05 11.76
CA LEU A 169 -8.44 -5.28 12.34
C LEU A 169 -7.72 -6.12 11.28
N LEU A 170 -8.33 -6.32 10.12
CA LEU A 170 -7.73 -7.07 9.03
C LEU A 170 -6.45 -6.38 8.52
N VAL A 171 -6.52 -5.08 8.25
CA VAL A 171 -5.37 -4.29 7.79
C VAL A 171 -4.24 -4.32 8.83
N PHE A 172 -4.55 -4.21 10.12
CA PHE A 172 -3.57 -4.26 11.19
C PHE A 172 -2.81 -5.60 11.22
N VAL A 173 -3.55 -6.73 11.19
CA VAL A 173 -2.93 -8.06 11.13
C VAL A 173 -2.05 -8.21 9.88
N MET A 174 -2.54 -7.76 8.73
CA MET A 174 -1.79 -7.81 7.48
C MET A 174 -0.55 -6.92 7.51
N ALA A 175 -0.63 -5.74 8.13
CA ALA A 175 0.47 -4.80 8.27
C ALA A 175 1.58 -5.38 9.15
N ILE A 176 1.25 -5.99 10.30
CA ILE A 176 2.23 -6.66 11.17
C ILE A 176 2.98 -7.76 10.40
N ARG A 177 2.25 -8.65 9.71
CA ARG A 177 2.89 -9.72 8.92
C ARG A 177 3.76 -9.16 7.80
N ARG A 178 3.32 -8.07 7.18
CA ARG A 178 4.08 -7.43 6.09
C ARG A 178 5.35 -6.74 6.61
N ILE A 179 5.27 -6.00 7.70
CA ILE A 179 6.42 -5.30 8.31
C ILE A 179 7.46 -6.32 8.76
N THR A 180 7.05 -7.39 9.44
CA THR A 180 7.97 -8.45 9.87
C THR A 180 8.65 -9.16 8.71
N GLN A 181 7.93 -9.39 7.59
CA GLN A 181 8.55 -9.93 6.38
C GLN A 181 9.53 -8.94 5.73
N ILE A 182 9.15 -7.66 5.65
CA ILE A 182 10.01 -6.62 5.10
C ILE A 182 11.30 -6.50 5.90
N GLU A 183 11.18 -6.46 7.22
CA GLU A 183 12.31 -6.37 8.13
C GLU A 183 13.27 -7.54 7.94
N LYS A 184 12.77 -8.77 7.86
CA LYS A 184 13.60 -9.97 7.61
C LYS A 184 14.38 -9.87 6.30
N VAL A 185 13.70 -9.53 5.19
CA VAL A 185 14.34 -9.42 3.86
C VAL A 185 15.34 -8.25 3.83
N CYS A 186 14.95 -7.07 4.31
CA CYS A 186 15.82 -5.89 4.28
C CYS A 186 17.02 -5.99 5.24
N LYS A 187 16.93 -6.73 6.35
CA LYS A 187 18.08 -7.04 7.22
C LYS A 187 19.07 -7.98 6.56
N GLY A 188 18.59 -8.95 5.76
CA GLY A 188 19.44 -9.87 4.99
C GLY A 188 20.08 -9.26 3.74
N CYS A 189 19.54 -8.16 3.23
CA CYS A 189 20.04 -7.48 2.03
C CYS A 189 21.42 -6.79 2.27
N LYS A 190 22.22 -6.64 1.20
CA LYS A 190 23.51 -5.91 1.19
C LYS A 190 23.42 -4.51 1.81
N HIS A 191 22.26 -3.86 1.71
CA HIS A 191 22.04 -2.51 2.21
C HIS A 191 21.57 -2.44 3.68
N LYS A 192 21.32 -3.58 4.35
CA LYS A 192 20.98 -3.66 5.80
C LYS A 192 19.94 -2.62 6.26
N MET A 193 18.79 -2.56 5.59
CA MET A 193 17.71 -1.59 5.83
C MET A 193 18.06 -0.09 5.61
N ARG A 194 19.23 0.26 5.07
CA ARG A 194 19.57 1.66 4.74
C ARG A 194 18.92 2.08 3.41
N TRP A 195 17.67 2.54 3.46
CA TRP A 195 16.87 2.86 2.27
C TRP A 195 17.50 3.94 1.39
N SER A 196 18.19 4.93 1.95
CA SER A 196 18.88 5.97 1.17
C SER A 196 20.02 5.43 0.29
N ARG A 197 20.58 4.26 0.63
CA ARG A 197 21.62 3.57 -0.15
C ARG A 197 21.05 2.50 -1.08
N CYS A 198 19.75 2.23 -1.01
CA CYS A 198 19.12 1.20 -1.84
C CYS A 198 18.92 1.73 -3.27
N PRO A 199 19.46 1.05 -4.29
CA PRO A 199 19.35 1.52 -5.67
C PRO A 199 17.90 1.61 -6.16
N GLY A 200 17.02 0.70 -5.72
CA GLY A 200 15.60 0.76 -6.07
C GLY A 200 14.88 2.01 -5.56
N PHE A 201 15.33 2.57 -4.43
CA PHE A 201 14.76 3.80 -3.86
C PHE A 201 15.33 5.08 -4.47
N LYS A 202 16.51 5.04 -5.10
CA LYS A 202 17.11 6.23 -5.73
C LYS A 202 16.18 6.88 -6.76
N ILE A 203 15.45 6.07 -7.52
CA ILE A 203 14.48 6.54 -8.53
C ILE A 203 13.37 7.41 -7.92
N VAL A 204 13.03 7.20 -6.65
CA VAL A 204 12.03 8.00 -5.93
C VAL A 204 12.68 9.12 -5.11
N LEU A 205 13.81 8.84 -4.46
CA LEU A 205 14.47 9.79 -3.56
C LEU A 205 15.13 10.95 -4.33
N CYS A 206 15.75 10.71 -5.49
CA CYS A 206 16.43 11.78 -6.21
C CYS A 206 15.48 12.87 -6.71
N PRO A 207 14.34 12.56 -7.34
CA PRO A 207 13.38 13.59 -7.68
C PRO A 207 12.83 14.35 -6.45
N LEU A 208 12.79 13.74 -5.27
CA LEU A 208 12.39 14.44 -4.03
C LEU A 208 13.46 15.44 -3.57
N VAL A 209 14.75 15.09 -3.69
CA VAL A 209 15.88 15.97 -3.36
C VAL A 209 16.01 17.10 -4.40
N GLU A 210 15.97 16.77 -5.68
CA GLU A 210 16.08 17.72 -6.80
C GLU A 210 14.96 18.78 -6.81
N GLN A 211 13.78 18.40 -6.32
CA GLN A 211 12.62 19.30 -6.19
C GLN A 211 12.50 19.89 -4.77
N SER A 212 13.56 19.80 -3.95
CA SER A 212 13.64 20.37 -2.60
C SER A 212 12.52 19.94 -1.64
N PHE A 213 11.86 18.80 -1.91
CA PHE A 213 10.91 18.19 -0.98
C PHE A 213 11.63 17.47 0.17
N LEU A 214 12.88 17.06 -0.07
CA LEU A 214 13.72 16.36 0.88
C LEU A 214 15.05 17.11 1.04
N VAL A 215 15.35 17.56 2.24
CA VAL A 215 16.57 18.32 2.56
C VAL A 215 17.37 17.63 3.66
N PRO A 216 18.71 17.69 3.63
CA PRO A 216 19.55 17.34 4.78
C PRO A 216 19.23 18.27 5.97
N GLU A 217 19.25 17.72 7.17
CA GLU A 217 19.04 18.45 8.42
C GLU A 217 19.98 19.66 8.58
N ASP A 218 21.19 19.58 8.02
CA ASP A 218 22.19 20.66 8.11
C ASP A 218 21.85 21.87 7.21
N LEU A 219 21.10 21.66 6.11
CA LEU A 219 20.70 22.73 5.19
C LEU A 219 19.41 23.43 5.62
N GLU A 220 18.53 22.76 6.36
CA GLU A 220 17.26 23.35 6.81
C GLU A 220 17.48 24.53 7.77
N LYS A 221 18.56 24.50 8.57
CA LYS A 221 18.90 25.59 9.50
C LYS A 221 19.23 26.91 8.81
N ILE A 222 19.66 26.87 7.55
CA ILE A 222 20.10 28.06 6.79
C ILE A 222 18.90 28.82 6.19
N HIS A 223 17.72 28.21 6.11
CA HIS A 223 16.53 28.81 5.47
C HIS A 223 15.47 29.35 6.44
N ILE A 224 15.70 29.26 7.75
CA ILE A 224 14.78 29.74 8.79
C ILE A 224 15.29 31.04 9.45
N GLU A 225 16.55 31.43 9.19
CA GLU A 225 17.08 32.76 9.51
C GLU A 225 16.77 33.76 8.38
#